data_AF-J3EZV2-F1
#
_entry.id   AF-J3EZV2-F1
#
_cell.length_a   1.000
_cell.length_b   1.000
_cell.length_c   1.000
_cell.angle_alpha   90.00
_cell.angle_beta   90.00
_cell.angle_gamma   90.00
#
_symmetry.space_group_name_H-M   'P 1'
#
loop_
_entity.id
_entity.type
_entity.pdbx_description
1 polymer ?
#
loop_
_entity_poly.entity_id
_entity_poly.type
_entity_poly.pdbx_seq_one_letter_code
_entity_poly.pdbx_strand_id
1 'polypeptide(L)'
;MNNPGPATKRHGAGLAASRHDGVASFLHENYYVQKTVTSNTHHPLAFELRNIIVKINWAEKLRQNVHQLAESLGNLFVETFHYLALFAIGAVTAWAAVMEFLGMLEEGHIKIDDILLLFIYLELGAMVGIYFKTNHMPVRFLIYVAITALTRLLISNVSHHNPPDMGIIYLCGGILLLAFSILVVRYASSQFPSVKIEKPQRKLGAGSSEHPEVEKGEL
;
A
#
# COMPACT_ATOMS: atom_id res chain seq x y z
N MET A 1 43.97 52.10 -4.57
CA MET A 1 42.74 51.89 -5.36
C MET A 1 42.68 52.89 -6.50
N ASN A 2 42.46 52.38 -7.71
CA ASN A 2 41.87 53.00 -8.90
C ASN A 2 42.71 53.96 -9.78
N ASN A 3 43.23 53.36 -10.86
CA ASN A 3 43.46 53.89 -12.22
C ASN A 3 42.27 53.41 -13.10
N PRO A 4 42.12 53.70 -14.43
CA PRO A 4 42.71 54.72 -15.32
C PRO A 4 41.69 55.50 -16.20
N GLY A 5 42.20 56.46 -16.98
CA GLY A 5 41.47 57.25 -17.98
C GLY A 5 41.22 56.56 -19.34
N PRO A 6 40.71 57.29 -20.35
CA PRO A 6 40.33 56.72 -21.65
C PRO A 6 41.34 57.06 -22.76
N ALA A 7 41.64 56.08 -23.62
CA ALA A 7 42.41 56.29 -24.86
C ALA A 7 41.60 55.81 -26.07
N THR A 8 41.45 56.73 -27.01
CA THR A 8 40.78 56.64 -28.32
C THR A 8 41.70 55.99 -29.37
N LYS A 9 41.17 55.19 -30.32
CA LYS A 9 41.40 55.30 -31.80
C LYS A 9 41.11 54.02 -32.64
N ARG A 10 40.41 54.27 -33.77
CA ARG A 10 40.71 53.93 -35.20
C ARG A 10 40.38 52.56 -35.86
N HIS A 11 39.58 52.69 -36.93
CA HIS A 11 39.76 52.31 -38.36
C HIS A 11 40.06 50.86 -38.81
N GLY A 12 39.37 50.45 -39.89
CA GLY A 12 39.74 49.38 -40.85
C GLY A 12 38.55 48.46 -41.16
N ALA A 13 37.74 48.65 -42.22
CA ALA A 13 37.99 48.43 -43.65
C ALA A 13 38.29 46.97 -44.03
N GLY A 14 37.34 46.36 -44.76
CA GLY A 14 37.58 45.32 -45.76
C GLY A 14 37.68 43.87 -45.27
N LEU A 15 36.64 43.07 -45.50
CA LEU A 15 36.69 41.74 -46.15
C LEU A 15 35.27 41.16 -46.17
N ALA A 16 34.47 41.57 -47.15
CA ALA A 16 33.16 40.98 -47.45
C ALA A 16 33.28 40.24 -48.78
N ALA A 17 33.53 38.93 -48.73
CA ALA A 17 33.22 37.92 -49.77
C ALA A 17 34.07 36.67 -49.50
N SER A 18 33.56 35.70 -48.74
CA SER A 18 33.93 34.26 -48.78
C SER A 18 33.40 33.52 -47.54
N ARG A 19 32.09 33.59 -47.24
CA ARG A 19 31.56 32.86 -46.08
C ARG A 19 30.12 32.34 -46.19
N HIS A 20 29.53 32.32 -47.38
CA HIS A 20 28.15 31.87 -47.57
C HIS A 20 27.98 30.50 -48.24
N ASP A 21 29.06 29.85 -48.69
CA ASP A 21 28.94 28.66 -49.55
C ASP A 21 29.04 27.32 -48.80
N GLY A 22 29.62 27.31 -47.59
CA GLY A 22 29.83 26.08 -46.81
C GLY A 22 28.56 25.48 -46.21
N VAL A 23 27.61 26.31 -45.79
CA VAL A 23 26.38 25.84 -45.12
C VAL A 23 25.41 25.21 -46.12
N ALA A 24 25.32 25.77 -47.33
CA ALA A 24 24.46 25.22 -48.39
C ALA A 24 24.98 23.86 -48.89
N SER A 25 26.30 23.71 -49.04
CA SER A 25 26.89 22.44 -49.49
C SER A 25 26.75 21.34 -48.43
N PHE A 26 26.89 21.67 -47.15
CA PHE A 26 26.76 20.70 -46.05
C PHE A 26 25.32 20.22 -45.84
N LEU A 27 24.33 21.10 -46.06
CA LEU A 27 22.91 20.73 -46.02
C LEU A 27 22.51 19.88 -47.23
N HIS A 28 23.07 20.15 -48.40
CA HIS A 28 22.80 19.36 -49.60
C HIS A 28 23.42 17.94 -49.52
N GLU A 29 24.60 17.82 -48.91
CA GLU A 29 25.27 16.54 -48.69
C GLU A 29 24.55 15.68 -47.63
N ASN A 30 24.12 16.27 -46.52
CA ASN A 30 23.30 15.57 -45.51
C ASN A 30 21.93 15.16 -46.07
N TYR A 31 21.33 15.96 -46.95
CA TYR A 31 20.05 15.63 -47.59
C TYR A 31 20.18 14.47 -48.60
N TYR A 32 21.30 14.38 -49.34
CA TYR A 32 21.56 13.25 -50.24
C TYR A 32 21.87 11.96 -49.48
N VAL A 33 22.62 12.02 -48.37
CA VAL A 33 22.90 10.85 -47.51
C VAL A 33 21.62 10.32 -46.83
N GLN A 34 20.68 11.20 -46.45
CA GLN A 34 19.38 10.79 -45.92
C GLN A 34 18.53 10.06 -46.97
N LYS A 35 18.63 10.47 -48.24
CA LYS A 35 17.87 9.89 -49.36
C LYS A 35 18.45 8.55 -49.83
N THR A 36 19.77 8.34 -49.71
CA THR A 36 20.39 7.04 -50.08
C THR A 36 20.15 5.96 -49.02
N VAL A 37 20.10 6.31 -47.73
CA VAL A 37 19.75 5.36 -46.65
C VAL A 37 18.27 4.95 -46.68
N THR A 38 17.39 5.80 -47.25
CA THR A 38 15.96 5.49 -47.40
C THR A 38 15.59 4.79 -48.70
N SER A 39 16.48 4.75 -49.69
CA SER A 39 16.18 4.24 -51.04
C SER A 39 16.63 2.80 -51.31
N ASN A 40 17.20 2.07 -50.34
CA ASN A 40 17.69 0.71 -50.60
C ASN A 40 17.50 -0.26 -49.42
N THR A 41 16.23 -0.57 -49.10
CA THR A 41 15.87 -1.76 -48.32
C THR A 41 14.63 -2.44 -48.90
N HIS A 42 14.69 -2.85 -50.17
CA HIS A 42 13.89 -3.97 -50.64
C HIS A 42 14.52 -5.28 -50.15
N HIS A 43 14.48 -5.52 -48.83
CA HIS A 43 14.83 -6.81 -48.25
C HIS A 43 13.54 -7.42 -47.66
N PRO A 44 13.04 -8.56 -48.17
CA PRO A 44 11.79 -9.18 -47.69
C PRO A 44 11.82 -9.54 -46.19
N LEU A 45 13.02 -9.53 -45.61
CA LEU A 45 13.33 -9.81 -44.21
C LEU A 45 12.93 -8.63 -43.30
N ALA A 46 12.96 -7.39 -43.78
CA ALA A 46 12.61 -6.21 -42.97
C ALA A 46 11.10 -6.13 -42.66
N PHE A 47 10.26 -6.64 -43.56
CA PHE A 47 8.81 -6.71 -43.36
C PHE A 47 8.41 -7.84 -42.38
N GLU A 48 9.03 -9.01 -42.54
CA GLU A 48 8.91 -10.14 -41.61
C GLU A 48 9.33 -9.76 -40.19
N LEU A 49 10.50 -9.12 -40.03
CA LEU A 49 10.99 -8.69 -38.72
C LEU A 49 10.10 -7.63 -38.07
N ARG A 50 9.52 -6.70 -38.84
CA ARG A 50 8.59 -5.70 -38.31
C ARG A 50 7.31 -6.35 -37.78
N ASN A 51 6.78 -7.35 -38.46
CA ASN A 51 5.61 -8.11 -38.00
C ASN A 51 5.90 -8.93 -36.74
N ILE A 52 7.08 -9.54 -36.64
CA ILE A 52 7.50 -10.29 -35.46
C ILE A 52 7.64 -9.36 -34.24
N ILE A 53 8.25 -8.18 -34.40
CA ILE A 53 8.41 -7.17 -33.34
C ILE A 53 7.04 -6.65 -32.85
N VAL A 54 6.10 -6.37 -33.76
CA VAL A 54 4.75 -5.92 -33.39
C VAL A 54 3.98 -7.00 -32.63
N LYS A 55 4.10 -8.27 -33.03
CA LYS A 55 3.51 -9.41 -32.31
C LYS A 55 4.09 -9.59 -30.90
N ILE A 56 5.41 -9.45 -30.75
CA ILE A 56 6.09 -9.53 -29.46
C ILE A 56 5.61 -8.40 -28.53
N ASN A 57 5.55 -7.16 -29.04
CA ASN A 57 5.11 -6.00 -28.27
C ASN A 57 3.62 -6.08 -27.85
N TRP A 58 2.77 -6.69 -28.69
CA TRP A 58 1.35 -6.94 -28.37
C TRP A 58 1.18 -8.03 -27.31
N ALA A 59 1.94 -9.12 -27.39
CA ALA A 59 1.93 -10.19 -26.40
C ALA A 59 2.44 -9.69 -25.02
N GLU A 60 3.48 -8.86 -25.00
CA GLU A 60 3.97 -8.22 -23.77
C GLU A 60 2.96 -7.24 -23.18
N LYS A 61 2.31 -6.39 -24.00
CA LYS A 61 1.22 -5.53 -23.54
C LYS A 61 0.03 -6.30 -22.98
N LEU A 62 -0.37 -7.40 -23.62
CA LEU A 62 -1.42 -8.28 -23.10
C LEU A 62 -1.02 -8.90 -21.78
N ARG A 63 0.22 -9.39 -21.65
CA ARG A 63 0.72 -9.97 -20.40
C ARG A 63 0.75 -8.95 -19.27
N GLN A 64 1.18 -7.71 -19.54
CA GLN A 64 1.19 -6.62 -18.56
C GLN A 64 -0.22 -6.18 -18.16
N ASN A 65 -1.13 -6.02 -19.11
CA ASN A 65 -2.52 -5.66 -18.83
C ASN A 65 -3.26 -6.76 -18.07
N VAL A 66 -3.06 -8.03 -18.44
CA VAL A 66 -3.63 -9.18 -17.73
C VAL A 66 -3.05 -9.31 -16.32
N HIS A 67 -1.76 -9.00 -16.11
CA HIS A 67 -1.18 -9.03 -14.76
C HIS A 67 -1.79 -7.95 -13.86
N GLN A 68 -1.93 -6.72 -14.37
CA GLN A 68 -2.56 -5.63 -13.62
C GLN A 68 -4.05 -5.89 -13.33
N LEU A 69 -4.78 -6.46 -14.28
CA LEU A 69 -6.18 -6.86 -14.09
C LEU A 69 -6.32 -8.03 -13.10
N ALA A 70 -5.45 -9.03 -13.20
CA ALA A 70 -5.46 -10.18 -12.30
C ALA A 70 -5.12 -9.77 -10.86
N GLU A 71 -4.15 -8.86 -10.68
CA GLU A 71 -3.75 -8.37 -9.36
C GLU A 71 -4.84 -7.47 -8.75
N SER A 72 -5.46 -6.59 -9.56
CA SER A 72 -6.56 -5.74 -9.10
C SER A 72 -7.84 -6.53 -8.77
N LEU A 73 -8.22 -7.48 -9.63
CA LEU A 73 -9.37 -8.35 -9.38
C LEU A 73 -9.11 -9.28 -8.19
N GLY A 74 -7.91 -9.86 -8.10
CA GLY A 74 -7.50 -10.70 -6.97
C GLY A 74 -7.60 -9.96 -5.65
N ASN A 75 -7.08 -8.73 -5.58
CA ASN A 75 -7.16 -7.91 -4.39
C ASN A 75 -8.63 -7.58 -4.01
N LEU A 76 -9.45 -7.22 -5.00
CA LEU A 76 -10.89 -6.94 -4.79
C LEU A 76 -11.65 -8.16 -4.25
N PHE A 77 -11.42 -9.34 -4.83
CA PHE A 77 -12.09 -10.56 -4.39
C PHE A 77 -11.65 -10.97 -2.99
N VAL A 78 -10.36 -10.90 -2.68
CA VAL A 78 -9.83 -11.21 -1.34
C VAL A 78 -10.43 -10.26 -0.31
N GLU A 79 -10.43 -8.96 -0.59
CA GLU A 79 -10.99 -7.94 0.29
C GLU A 79 -12.51 -8.14 0.48
N THR A 80 -13.26 -8.38 -0.59
CA THR A 80 -14.71 -8.64 -0.55
C THR A 80 -15.03 -9.90 0.25
N PHE A 81 -14.34 -11.01 -0.02
CA PHE A 81 -14.51 -12.25 0.73
C PHE A 81 -14.23 -12.05 2.22
N HIS A 82 -13.19 -11.28 2.52
CA HIS A 82 -12.81 -10.98 3.88
C HIS A 82 -13.92 -10.22 4.64
N TYR A 83 -14.46 -9.13 4.09
CA TYR A 83 -15.58 -8.42 4.70
C TYR A 83 -16.84 -9.28 4.81
N LEU A 84 -17.13 -10.11 3.80
CA LEU A 84 -18.29 -10.99 3.81
C LEU A 84 -18.18 -12.03 4.92
N ALA A 85 -17.01 -12.64 5.09
CA ALA A 85 -16.74 -13.60 6.16
C ALA A 85 -16.91 -12.94 7.54
N LEU A 86 -16.40 -11.72 7.71
CA LEU A 86 -16.59 -10.98 8.96
C LEU A 86 -18.03 -10.62 9.25
N PHE A 87 -18.77 -10.20 8.23
CA PHE A 87 -20.19 -9.90 8.38
C PHE A 87 -20.95 -11.17 8.83
N ALA A 88 -20.65 -12.32 8.23
CA ALA A 88 -21.26 -13.59 8.62
C ALA A 88 -20.93 -13.97 10.08
N ILE A 89 -19.66 -13.87 10.50
CA ILE A 89 -19.25 -14.18 11.87
C ILE A 89 -19.92 -13.22 12.87
N GLY A 90 -19.96 -11.93 12.55
CA GLY A 90 -20.62 -10.92 13.39
C GLY A 90 -22.12 -11.17 13.51
N ALA A 91 -22.80 -11.49 12.41
CA ALA A 91 -24.22 -11.80 12.41
C ALA A 91 -24.55 -13.06 13.23
N VAL A 92 -23.78 -14.13 13.06
CA VAL A 92 -23.93 -15.36 13.85
C VAL A 92 -23.67 -15.11 15.34
N THR A 93 -22.65 -14.31 15.67
CA THR A 93 -22.35 -13.96 17.07
C THR A 93 -23.50 -13.19 17.71
N ALA A 94 -24.06 -12.19 17.00
CA ALA A 94 -25.20 -11.44 17.50
C ALA A 94 -26.45 -12.31 17.65
N TRP A 95 -26.73 -13.18 16.67
CA TRP A 95 -27.85 -14.11 16.74
C TRP A 95 -27.71 -15.09 17.92
N ALA A 96 -26.53 -15.68 18.10
CA ALA A 96 -26.25 -16.58 19.22
C ALA A 96 -26.43 -15.87 20.57
N ALA A 97 -25.92 -14.65 20.71
CA ALA A 97 -26.08 -13.86 21.93
C ALA A 97 -27.54 -13.60 22.28
N VAL A 98 -28.38 -13.29 21.29
CA VAL A 98 -29.82 -13.08 21.49
C VAL A 98 -30.51 -14.38 21.90
N MET A 99 -30.19 -15.50 21.24
CA MET A 99 -30.78 -16.80 21.57
C MET A 99 -30.44 -17.25 22.99
N GLU A 100 -29.17 -17.13 23.39
CA GLU A 100 -28.73 -17.43 24.76
C GLU A 100 -29.39 -16.50 25.78
N PHE A 101 -29.53 -15.21 25.45
CA PHE A 101 -30.24 -14.26 26.31
C PHE A 101 -31.71 -14.62 26.52
N LEU A 102 -32.42 -15.00 25.45
CA LEU A 102 -33.81 -15.44 25.56
C LEU A 102 -33.92 -16.75 26.35
N GLY A 103 -33.01 -17.70 26.14
CA GLY A 103 -32.96 -18.94 26.91
C GLY A 103 -32.81 -18.71 28.42
N MET A 104 -31.92 -17.80 28.83
CA MET A 104 -31.77 -17.40 30.23
C MET A 104 -33.05 -16.83 30.83
N LEU A 105 -33.81 -16.05 30.06
CA LEU A 105 -35.07 -15.46 30.53
C LEU A 105 -36.15 -16.53 30.71
N GLU A 106 -36.20 -17.53 29.83
CA GLU A 106 -37.14 -18.65 29.92
C GLU A 106 -36.87 -19.55 31.13
N GLU A 107 -35.60 -19.76 31.49
CA GLU A 107 -35.21 -20.57 32.66
C GLU A 107 -35.49 -19.89 34.01
N GLY A 108 -35.65 -18.56 34.03
CA GLY A 108 -36.02 -17.78 35.22
C GLY A 108 -34.92 -17.66 36.30
N HIS A 109 -33.75 -18.27 36.09
CA HIS A 109 -32.60 -18.23 36.98
C HIS A 109 -31.32 -17.95 36.20
N ILE A 110 -30.78 -16.74 36.34
CA ILE A 110 -29.55 -16.32 35.65
C ILE A 110 -28.34 -16.65 36.54
N LYS A 111 -27.39 -17.44 36.04
CA LYS A 111 -26.12 -17.73 36.73
C LYS A 111 -25.02 -16.76 36.27
N ILE A 112 -23.94 -16.71 37.05
CA ILE A 112 -22.73 -15.97 36.67
C ILE A 112 -22.22 -16.46 35.30
N ASP A 113 -22.19 -17.78 35.08
CA ASP A 113 -21.67 -18.37 33.84
C ASP A 113 -22.38 -17.87 32.59
N ASP A 114 -23.69 -17.67 32.66
CA ASP A 114 -24.50 -17.25 31.52
C ASP A 114 -24.25 -15.76 31.19
N ILE A 115 -24.12 -14.91 32.22
CA ILE A 115 -23.71 -13.51 32.06
C ILE A 115 -22.28 -13.44 31.48
N LEU A 116 -21.40 -14.33 31.94
CA LEU A 116 -20.04 -14.39 31.44
C LEU A 116 -20.02 -14.79 29.97
N LEU A 117 -20.82 -15.79 29.58
CA LEU A 117 -20.96 -16.22 28.20
C LEU A 117 -21.46 -15.07 27.31
N LEU A 118 -22.48 -14.32 27.75
CA LEU A 118 -23.02 -13.19 26.99
C LEU A 118 -21.96 -12.12 26.67
N PHE A 119 -21.09 -11.79 27.63
CA PHE A 119 -20.02 -10.82 27.37
C PHE A 119 -18.89 -11.40 26.51
N ILE A 120 -18.72 -12.73 26.39
CA ILE A 120 -17.77 -13.30 25.41
C ILE A 120 -18.32 -13.02 24.01
N TYR A 121 -19.64 -13.17 23.80
CA TYR A 121 -20.26 -12.78 22.54
C TYR A 121 -20.17 -11.28 22.28
N LEU A 122 -20.38 -10.43 23.30
CA LEU A 122 -20.23 -8.98 23.14
C LEU A 122 -18.79 -8.58 22.82
N GLU A 123 -17.80 -9.19 23.47
CA GLU A 123 -16.39 -8.96 23.15
C GLU A 123 -16.06 -9.39 21.73
N LEU A 124 -16.44 -10.61 21.34
CA LEU A 124 -16.19 -11.13 20.00
C LEU A 124 -16.86 -10.24 18.95
N GLY A 125 -18.11 -9.85 19.19
CA GLY A 125 -18.86 -8.91 18.34
C GLY A 125 -18.18 -7.53 18.25
N ALA A 126 -17.70 -6.98 19.37
CA ALA A 126 -16.97 -5.71 19.40
C ALA A 126 -15.66 -5.79 18.61
N MET A 127 -14.92 -6.90 18.72
CA MET A 127 -13.69 -7.11 17.95
C MET A 127 -13.98 -7.21 16.44
N VAL A 128 -15.05 -7.94 16.04
CA VAL A 128 -15.52 -7.99 14.65
C VAL A 128 -15.96 -6.60 14.16
N GLY A 129 -16.62 -5.80 15.00
CA GLY A 129 -17.04 -4.44 14.65
C GLY A 129 -15.87 -3.47 14.49
N ILE A 130 -14.88 -3.52 15.39
CA ILE A 130 -13.64 -2.72 15.27
C ILE A 130 -12.86 -3.14 14.04
N TYR A 131 -12.83 -4.44 13.74
CA TYR A 131 -12.21 -4.94 12.53
C TYR A 131 -12.81 -4.28 11.29
N PHE A 132 -14.14 -4.31 11.18
CA PHE A 132 -14.86 -3.77 10.04
C PHE A 132 -14.52 -2.30 9.79
N LYS A 133 -14.23 -1.54 10.86
CA LYS A 133 -13.81 -0.13 10.77
C LYS A 133 -12.32 0.08 10.45
N THR A 134 -11.45 -0.89 10.72
CA THR A 134 -9.98 -0.68 10.71
C THR A 134 -9.22 -1.53 9.69
N ASN A 135 -9.85 -2.53 9.06
CA ASN A 135 -9.29 -3.32 7.94
C ASN A 135 -7.95 -4.02 8.17
N HIS A 136 -7.56 -4.18 9.43
CA HIS A 136 -6.31 -4.84 9.77
C HIS A 136 -6.62 -6.06 10.62
N MET A 137 -6.19 -7.27 10.20
CA MET A 137 -6.22 -8.49 11.03
C MET A 137 -4.86 -8.65 11.70
N PRO A 138 -4.61 -7.95 12.82
CA PRO A 138 -3.51 -8.33 13.67
C PRO A 138 -3.89 -9.64 14.36
N VAL A 139 -2.99 -10.60 14.30
CA VAL A 139 -2.92 -11.79 15.18
C VAL A 139 -3.10 -11.41 16.66
N ARG A 140 -2.78 -10.15 17.00
CA ARG A 140 -3.02 -9.54 18.31
C ARG A 140 -4.47 -9.64 18.79
N PHE A 141 -5.47 -9.48 17.92
CA PHE A 141 -6.87 -9.59 18.33
C PHE A 141 -7.22 -11.02 18.78
N LEU A 142 -6.71 -12.05 18.07
CA LEU A 142 -6.96 -13.45 18.45
C LEU A 142 -6.40 -13.79 19.83
N ILE A 143 -5.22 -13.27 20.17
CA ILE A 143 -4.62 -13.50 21.49
C ILE A 143 -5.42 -12.77 22.59
N TYR A 144 -5.95 -11.57 22.32
CA TYR A 144 -6.84 -10.91 23.27
C TYR A 144 -8.13 -11.71 23.52
N VAL A 145 -8.76 -12.25 22.47
CA VAL A 145 -9.94 -13.14 22.61
C VAL A 145 -9.60 -14.36 23.46
N ALA A 146 -8.45 -14.99 23.24
CA ALA A 146 -8.03 -16.16 24.01
C ALA A 146 -7.82 -15.81 25.50
N ILE A 147 -7.18 -14.68 25.80
CA ILE A 147 -6.97 -14.22 27.18
C ILE A 147 -8.30 -13.94 27.85
N THR A 148 -9.23 -13.22 27.19
CA THR A 148 -10.52 -12.97 27.83
C THR A 148 -11.31 -14.26 28.01
N ALA A 149 -11.35 -15.15 27.02
CA ALA A 149 -12.05 -16.44 27.14
C ALA A 149 -11.51 -17.27 28.32
N LEU A 150 -10.18 -17.39 28.47
CA LEU A 150 -9.58 -18.09 29.62
C LEU A 150 -9.86 -17.38 30.94
N THR A 151 -9.77 -16.06 30.99
CA THR A 151 -10.09 -15.28 32.19
C THR A 151 -11.56 -15.47 32.61
N ARG A 152 -12.47 -15.55 31.63
CA ARG A 152 -13.90 -15.83 31.85
C ARG A 152 -14.12 -17.22 32.41
N LEU A 153 -13.42 -18.21 31.86
CA LEU A 153 -13.45 -19.57 32.37
C LEU A 153 -12.90 -19.64 33.81
N LEU A 154 -11.86 -18.86 34.14
CA LEU A 154 -11.32 -18.76 35.49
C LEU A 154 -12.35 -18.24 36.49
N ILE A 155 -12.99 -17.09 36.21
CA ILE A 155 -13.97 -16.49 37.14
C ILE A 155 -15.23 -17.35 37.30
N SER A 156 -15.65 -18.03 36.24
CA SER A 156 -16.73 -19.02 36.26
C SER A 156 -16.40 -20.20 37.19
N ASN A 157 -15.20 -20.78 37.04
CA ASN A 157 -14.76 -21.92 37.87
C ASN A 157 -14.59 -21.54 39.34
N VAL A 158 -14.06 -20.35 39.62
CA VAL A 158 -13.89 -19.82 40.99
C VAL A 158 -15.23 -19.55 41.67
N SER A 159 -16.26 -19.14 40.93
CA SER A 159 -17.59 -18.90 41.52
C SER A 159 -18.35 -20.18 41.90
N HIS A 160 -18.07 -21.30 41.26
CA HIS A 160 -18.85 -22.55 41.43
C HIS A 160 -18.24 -23.57 42.41
N HIS A 161 -16.94 -23.51 42.71
CA HIS A 161 -16.24 -24.53 43.51
C HIS A 161 -15.70 -23.98 44.84
N ASN A 162 -16.17 -24.56 45.95
CA ASN A 162 -15.68 -24.24 47.31
C ASN A 162 -14.39 -25.00 47.74
N PRO A 163 -13.96 -26.14 47.15
CA PRO A 163 -12.62 -26.67 47.42
C PRO A 163 -11.60 -26.20 46.37
N PRO A 164 -10.31 -26.08 46.75
CA PRO A 164 -9.24 -25.70 45.83
C PRO A 164 -8.99 -26.82 44.80
N ASP A 165 -9.46 -26.62 43.58
CA ASP A 165 -9.18 -27.51 42.45
C ASP A 165 -7.87 -27.12 41.73
N MET A 166 -7.11 -28.13 41.29
CA MET A 166 -5.87 -27.94 40.53
C MET A 166 -6.12 -27.33 39.15
N GLY A 167 -7.35 -27.42 38.61
CA GLY A 167 -7.76 -26.78 37.36
C GLY A 167 -7.56 -25.27 37.35
N ILE A 168 -7.81 -24.60 38.48
CA ILE A 168 -7.63 -23.14 38.63
C ILE A 168 -6.16 -22.74 38.41
N ILE A 169 -5.22 -23.56 38.89
CA ILE A 169 -3.78 -23.32 38.73
C ILE A 169 -3.37 -23.46 37.26
N TYR A 170 -3.87 -24.47 36.55
CA TYR A 170 -3.62 -24.64 35.12
C TYR A 170 -4.19 -23.47 34.30
N LEU A 171 -5.38 -22.98 34.66
CA LEU A 171 -5.95 -21.79 34.01
C LEU A 171 -5.11 -20.54 34.23
N CYS A 172 -4.73 -20.26 35.48
CA CYS A 172 -3.85 -19.14 35.81
C CYS A 172 -2.51 -19.24 35.05
N GLY A 173 -1.92 -20.44 34.99
CA GLY A 173 -0.71 -20.70 34.21
C GLY A 173 -0.92 -20.47 32.71
N GLY A 174 -2.06 -20.89 32.15
CA GLY A 174 -2.42 -20.66 30.76
C GLY A 174 -2.58 -19.17 30.41
N ILE A 175 -3.26 -18.40 31.26
CA ILE A 175 -3.39 -16.95 31.10
C ILE A 175 -2.01 -16.28 31.15
N LEU A 176 -1.15 -16.70 32.09
CA LEU A 176 0.22 -16.18 32.22
C LEU A 176 1.06 -16.50 30.99
N LEU A 177 0.91 -17.70 30.41
CA LEU A 177 1.60 -18.10 29.17
C LEU A 177 1.10 -17.28 27.97
N LEU A 178 -0.21 -17.07 27.82
CA LEU A 178 -0.76 -16.21 26.77
C LEU A 178 -0.29 -14.76 26.92
N ALA A 179 -0.27 -14.24 28.15
CA ALA A 179 0.24 -12.90 28.46
C ALA A 179 1.74 -12.75 28.12
N PHE A 180 2.53 -13.78 28.36
CA PHE A 180 3.93 -13.81 27.94
C PHE A 180 4.05 -13.89 26.41
N SER A 181 3.23 -14.71 25.75
CA SER A 181 3.23 -14.86 24.30
C SER A 181 2.93 -13.54 23.58
N ILE A 182 1.93 -12.79 24.03
CA ILE A 182 1.62 -11.46 23.46
C ILE A 182 2.73 -10.44 23.71
N LEU A 183 3.44 -10.53 24.84
CA LEU A 183 4.61 -9.69 25.13
C LEU A 183 5.71 -9.94 24.10
N VAL A 184 6.03 -11.21 23.83
CA VAL A 184 7.03 -11.61 22.83
C VAL A 184 6.63 -11.14 21.44
N VAL A 185 5.38 -11.39 21.02
CA VAL A 185 4.87 -10.95 19.71
C VAL A 185 4.92 -9.42 19.58
N ARG A 186 4.56 -8.70 20.65
CA ARG A 186 4.62 -7.23 20.66
C ARG A 186 6.07 -6.74 20.53
N TYR A 187 7.00 -7.33 21.26
CA TYR A 187 8.41 -6.95 21.22
C TYR A 187 9.06 -7.23 19.87
N ALA A 188 8.82 -8.42 19.30
CA ALA A 188 9.32 -8.79 17.98
C ALA A 188 8.76 -7.86 16.87
N SER A 189 7.47 -7.53 16.96
CA SER A 189 6.82 -6.64 15.99
C SER A 189 7.31 -5.18 16.08
N SER A 190 7.80 -4.71 17.24
CA SER A 190 8.34 -3.35 17.35
C SER A 190 9.75 -3.18 16.77
N GLN A 191 10.52 -4.28 16.61
CA GLN A 191 11.92 -4.21 16.14
C GLN A 191 12.11 -4.26 14.63
N PHE A 192 11.06 -4.50 13.83
CA PHE A 192 11.12 -4.48 12.37
C PHE A 192 10.04 -3.58 11.77
N PRO A 193 10.20 -2.24 11.80
CA PRO A 193 9.45 -1.38 10.91
C PRO A 193 9.91 -1.71 9.48
N SER A 194 9.03 -2.29 8.66
CA SER A 194 9.28 -2.52 7.25
C SER A 194 9.85 -1.25 6.63
N VAL A 195 11.11 -1.30 6.19
CA VAL A 195 11.77 -0.24 5.43
C VAL A 195 10.83 0.13 4.30
N LYS A 196 10.26 1.35 4.34
CA LYS A 196 9.60 1.92 3.17
C LYS A 196 10.66 1.96 2.09
N ILE A 197 10.54 1.07 1.09
CA ILE A 197 11.28 1.24 -0.15
C ILE A 197 10.67 2.46 -0.83
N GLU A 198 11.25 3.62 -0.52
CA GLU A 198 10.99 4.88 -1.21
C GLU A 198 11.34 4.66 -2.68
N LYS A 199 10.30 4.50 -3.51
CA LYS A 199 10.47 4.47 -4.96
C LYS A 199 11.11 5.80 -5.38
N PRO A 200 12.24 5.81 -6.11
CA PRO A 200 12.82 7.06 -6.60
C PRO A 200 11.82 7.75 -7.52
N GLN A 201 11.17 8.81 -7.04
CA GLN A 201 10.43 9.74 -7.87
C GLN A 201 11.45 10.43 -8.79
N ARG A 202 11.57 9.92 -10.01
CA ARG A 202 12.33 10.54 -11.09
C ARG A 202 11.59 11.82 -11.49
N LYS A 203 11.82 12.91 -10.76
CA LYS A 203 11.46 14.26 -11.21
C LYS A 203 12.31 14.58 -12.43
N LEU A 204 11.71 14.39 -13.61
CA LEU A 204 12.23 14.93 -14.85
C LEU A 204 12.09 16.45 -14.77
N GLY A 205 13.20 17.16 -14.82
CA GLY A 205 13.25 18.61 -14.69
C GLY A 205 12.61 19.34 -15.87
N ALA A 206 12.04 20.49 -15.58
CA ALA A 206 12.00 21.65 -16.47
C ALA A 206 11.99 22.88 -15.55
N GLY A 207 13.12 23.58 -15.50
CA GLY A 207 13.17 24.92 -14.94
C GLY A 207 12.56 25.91 -15.94
N SER A 208 11.84 26.89 -15.40
CA SER A 208 11.89 28.27 -15.87
C SER A 208 11.54 29.16 -14.70
N SER A 209 12.52 29.97 -14.32
CA SER A 209 12.43 31.14 -13.47
C SER A 209 11.57 32.22 -14.11
N GLU A 210 10.57 32.73 -13.38
CA GLU A 210 10.09 34.11 -13.53
C GLU A 210 9.67 34.65 -12.14
N HIS A 211 9.88 35.95 -12.00
CA HIS A 211 10.11 36.75 -10.79
C HIS A 211 8.80 37.17 -10.07
N PRO A 212 8.81 37.58 -8.78
CA PRO A 212 7.60 37.89 -8.03
C PRO A 212 7.01 39.26 -8.41
N GLU A 213 5.71 39.30 -8.69
CA GLU A 213 4.93 40.53 -8.77
C GLU A 213 4.44 40.89 -7.35
N VAL A 214 4.98 42.01 -6.86
CA VAL A 214 4.53 42.69 -5.64
C VAL A 214 3.34 43.56 -6.03
N GLU A 215 2.14 43.18 -5.59
CA GLU A 215 0.99 44.10 -5.60
C GLU A 215 0.79 44.67 -4.20
N LYS A 216 1.06 45.98 -4.09
CA LYS A 216 0.70 46.85 -2.96
C LYS A 216 -0.63 47.53 -3.26
N GLY A 217 -1.45 47.71 -2.22
CA GLY A 217 -2.56 48.66 -2.13
C GLY A 217 -3.52 48.22 -1.01
N GLU A 218 -3.43 48.77 0.22
CA GLU A 218 -4.15 49.98 0.69
C GLU A 218 -5.67 49.82 0.53
N LEU A 219 -6.53 49.76 1.56
CA LEU A 219 -6.57 50.31 2.94
C LEU A 219 -7.27 49.33 3.89
#